data_AF-A0A6L9ZYL6-F1
#
_entry.id   AF-A0A6L9ZYL6-F1
#
_cell.length_a   1.000
_cell.length_b   1.000
_cell.length_c   1.000
_cell.angle_alpha   90.00
_cell.angle_beta   90.00
_cell.angle_gamma   90.00
#
_symmetry.space_group_name_H-M   'P 1'
#
loop_
_entity.id
_entity.type
_entity.pdbx_description
1 polymer ?
#
loop_
_entity_poly.entity_id
_entity_poly.type
_entity_poly.pdbx_seq_one_letter_code
_entity_poly.pdbx_strand_id
1 'polypeptide(L)'
;MAQDISLYFKFPYVARNAAQQIASKRSRLVQALTMMLLITSLIGINAYRVVQLQLIQGEYNRERAENNRIRLVPVAASRGTIYDRKGKVLAGNQLSRSVYLWPQEYSPTEWSEVATELGSILNISASDIINKLEEVGYDSPLAVRILSNLDPTTFIALAEKAGETPGLEVRTENIRHYPNGSLAAHLIGYTGEATKEELISNPKYPMGMIVGKMGIESTANSTLEGVWGNRLIEVDAKGNEIQELGVENPISGKPVKLTIDLDIQKAAEKALGNRRGAAVAINPKTGEILAMASGPTFDPSLFTGKMTTSEWQRLQGASKPFLNRALQGYPPGSTFKPVTSVAGLQSGKYSPNSKVGTYNSVTIGGITFNEHSGGYGFIGFRDALAYSSNTFFYQMAVNIGPEVISKWGRELGIGGSIDLKLLGIDGNHGQIPTPKQKEEIYGEPWHIADIVTMGIGQGLVLVTPLESSVMVSTIANGGYRVQPHLLASQTGTAATKSIKTGLKPSTINTVREGLIDVVRKGTGRRLNDGTIPLSGGKTGTVELPGQADNAMYIGFAPANNPEIAVAIAVEEGGYGSVGAAPIAKAIFDAYFANK
;
A
#
# COMPACT_ATOMS: atom_id res chain seq x y z
N MET A 1 -132.53 43.70 5.46
CA MET A 1 -131.77 42.52 4.99
C MET A 1 -130.30 42.90 5.08
N ALA A 2 -129.51 42.14 5.88
CA ALA A 2 -128.03 42.05 5.93
C ALA A 2 -127.21 43.34 6.21
N GLN A 3 -126.55 43.47 7.39
CA GLN A 3 -125.17 43.01 7.75
C GLN A 3 -124.06 43.87 7.10
N ASP A 4 -122.93 44.26 7.72
CA ASP A 4 -122.34 44.18 9.07
C ASP A 4 -120.97 44.92 9.01
N ILE A 5 -120.28 45.03 10.15
CA ILE A 5 -118.81 45.16 10.37
C ILE A 5 -118.31 46.45 11.06
N SER A 6 -117.84 46.23 12.29
CA SER A 6 -117.14 47.10 13.25
C SER A 6 -115.64 47.25 12.99
N LEU A 7 -114.99 48.26 13.61
CA LEU A 7 -113.60 48.13 14.08
C LEU A 7 -113.26 49.08 15.25
N TYR A 8 -112.61 48.49 16.26
CA TYR A 8 -112.12 49.05 17.53
C TYR A 8 -110.64 49.48 17.42
N PHE A 9 -110.21 50.49 18.20
CA PHE A 9 -108.80 50.71 18.55
C PHE A 9 -108.62 51.07 20.04
N LYS A 10 -107.65 50.44 20.70
CA LYS A 10 -107.10 50.77 22.03
C LYS A 10 -105.56 50.74 21.96
N PHE A 11 -104.90 51.74 22.56
CA PHE A 11 -103.46 51.80 22.82
C PHE A 11 -103.07 51.07 24.11
N PRO A 12 -101.78 50.71 24.28
CA PRO A 12 -101.09 51.13 25.51
C PRO A 12 -99.63 51.60 25.33
N TYR A 13 -99.19 52.34 26.36
CA TYR A 13 -97.91 53.02 26.59
C TYR A 13 -96.93 52.11 27.36
N VAL A 14 -95.61 52.12 27.05
CA VAL A 14 -94.56 51.64 27.98
C VAL A 14 -93.30 52.50 27.86
N ALA A 15 -92.91 53.13 28.97
CA ALA A 15 -91.62 53.79 29.16
C ALA A 15 -90.75 52.98 30.13
N ARG A 16 -89.57 52.51 29.71
CA ARG A 16 -88.45 52.12 30.58
C ARG A 16 -87.09 52.19 29.85
N ASN A 17 -86.10 52.78 30.54
CA ASN A 17 -84.64 52.50 30.50
C ASN A 17 -83.67 53.34 29.63
N ALA A 18 -83.46 54.61 29.98
CA ALA A 18 -82.30 55.41 29.53
C ALA A 18 -80.98 55.08 30.27
N ALA A 19 -81.03 54.63 31.54
CA ALA A 19 -79.83 54.34 32.35
C ALA A 19 -79.07 53.07 31.89
N GLN A 20 -79.77 52.05 31.38
CA GLN A 20 -79.14 50.84 30.81
C GLN A 20 -78.41 51.10 29.47
N GLN A 21 -78.83 52.11 28.71
CA GLN A 21 -78.16 52.47 27.45
C GLN A 21 -76.82 53.19 27.65
N ILE A 22 -76.65 53.94 28.76
CA ILE A 22 -75.39 54.66 29.06
C ILE A 22 -74.35 53.69 29.64
N ALA A 23 -74.74 52.77 30.51
CA ALA A 23 -73.86 51.74 31.07
C ALA A 23 -73.34 50.76 29.99
N SER A 24 -74.19 50.36 29.04
CA SER A 24 -73.79 49.49 27.91
C SER A 24 -72.90 50.20 26.89
N LYS A 25 -73.07 51.52 26.66
CA LYS A 25 -72.14 52.31 25.84
C LYS A 25 -70.75 52.43 26.48
N ARG A 26 -70.66 52.65 27.80
CA ARG A 26 -69.37 52.67 28.53
C ARG A 26 -68.67 51.31 28.51
N SER A 27 -69.39 50.19 28.68
CA SER A 27 -68.77 48.85 28.62
C SER A 27 -68.24 48.52 27.22
N ARG A 28 -68.96 48.91 26.15
CA ARG A 28 -68.50 48.74 24.77
C ARG A 28 -67.28 49.60 24.44
N LEU A 29 -67.19 50.81 24.97
CA LEU A 29 -66.03 51.71 24.79
C LEU A 29 -64.79 51.18 25.53
N VAL A 30 -64.97 50.68 26.75
CA VAL A 30 -63.89 50.02 27.51
C VAL A 30 -63.46 48.72 26.81
N GLN A 31 -64.39 47.91 26.29
CA GLN A 31 -64.10 46.72 25.49
C GLN A 31 -63.37 47.04 24.18
N ALA A 32 -63.75 48.13 23.51
CA ALA A 32 -63.06 48.58 22.29
C ALA A 32 -61.64 49.08 22.58
N LEU A 33 -61.45 49.81 23.69
CA LEU A 33 -60.13 50.28 24.12
C LEU A 33 -59.23 49.13 24.58
N THR A 34 -59.77 48.14 25.30
CA THR A 34 -59.00 46.95 25.69
C THR A 34 -58.65 46.10 24.48
N MET A 35 -59.56 45.89 23.51
CA MET A 35 -59.22 45.24 22.24
C MET A 35 -58.15 46.02 21.48
N MET A 36 -58.30 47.33 21.35
CA MET A 36 -57.33 48.17 20.64
C MET A 36 -55.95 48.11 21.28
N LEU A 37 -55.87 48.15 22.60
CA LEU A 37 -54.61 48.05 23.34
C LEU A 37 -53.99 46.66 23.20
N LEU A 38 -54.81 45.60 23.18
CA LEU A 38 -54.35 44.22 22.99
C LEU A 38 -53.85 43.97 21.56
N ILE A 39 -54.54 44.51 20.54
CA ILE A 39 -54.09 44.47 19.14
C ILE A 39 -52.80 45.28 18.98
N THR A 40 -52.74 46.47 19.57
CA THR A 40 -51.56 47.34 19.48
C THR A 40 -50.35 46.72 20.17
N SER A 41 -50.54 46.05 21.31
CA SER A 41 -49.44 45.33 21.98
C SER A 41 -48.98 44.13 21.17
N LEU A 42 -49.90 43.34 20.58
CA LEU A 42 -49.56 42.24 19.69
C LEU A 42 -48.75 42.71 18.48
N ILE A 43 -49.19 43.79 17.81
CA ILE A 43 -48.46 44.37 16.67
C ILE A 43 -47.11 44.92 17.14
N GLY A 44 -47.06 45.61 18.29
CA GLY A 44 -45.84 46.17 18.86
C GLY A 44 -44.79 45.10 19.18
N ILE A 45 -45.21 43.96 19.73
CA ILE A 45 -44.32 42.81 20.00
C ILE A 45 -43.76 42.23 18.70
N ASN A 46 -44.59 42.08 17.66
CA ASN A 46 -44.13 41.59 16.36
C ASN A 46 -43.18 42.60 15.68
N ALA A 47 -43.49 43.89 15.73
CA ALA A 47 -42.62 44.94 15.20
C ALA A 47 -41.27 44.98 15.92
N TYR A 48 -41.29 44.88 17.25
CA TYR A 48 -40.08 44.74 18.05
C TYR A 48 -39.27 43.51 17.66
N ARG A 49 -39.94 42.36 17.43
CA ARG A 49 -39.27 41.14 17.00
C ARG A 49 -38.63 41.28 15.61
N VAL A 50 -39.28 41.95 14.67
CA VAL A 50 -38.71 42.25 13.35
C VAL A 50 -37.50 43.16 13.47
N VAL A 51 -37.58 44.24 14.27
CA VAL A 51 -36.44 45.13 14.55
C VAL A 51 -35.29 44.36 15.19
N GLN A 52 -35.57 43.47 16.14
CA GLN A 52 -34.57 42.62 16.76
C GLN A 52 -33.88 41.72 15.73
N LEU A 53 -34.64 41.05 14.85
CA LEU A 53 -34.09 40.12 13.86
C LEU A 53 -33.33 40.82 12.72
N GLN A 54 -33.82 41.98 12.27
CA GLN A 54 -33.30 42.68 11.09
C GLN A 54 -32.24 43.74 11.41
N LEU A 55 -32.37 44.47 12.52
CA LEU A 55 -31.45 45.56 12.88
C LEU A 55 -30.46 45.16 13.96
N ILE A 56 -30.90 44.48 15.03
CA ILE A 56 -30.00 44.07 16.13
C ILE A 56 -29.19 42.82 15.73
N GLN A 57 -29.86 41.81 15.17
CA GLN A 57 -29.25 40.56 14.72
C GLN A 57 -29.03 40.52 13.21
N GLY A 58 -29.18 41.66 12.51
CA GLY A 58 -29.13 41.73 11.05
C GLY A 58 -27.81 41.23 10.47
N GLU A 59 -26.68 41.75 10.96
CA GLU A 59 -25.34 41.31 10.52
C GLU A 59 -25.13 39.81 10.78
N TYR A 60 -25.46 39.34 11.98
CA TYR A 60 -25.35 37.92 12.35
C TYR A 60 -26.23 37.01 11.47
N ASN A 61 -27.49 37.38 11.26
CA ASN A 61 -28.42 36.61 10.43
C ASN A 61 -28.02 36.65 8.95
N ARG A 62 -27.44 37.76 8.48
CA ARG A 62 -26.91 37.89 7.13
C ARG A 62 -25.66 37.04 6.94
N GLU A 63 -24.72 37.04 7.88
CA GLU A 63 -23.56 36.16 7.85
C GLU A 63 -23.97 34.69 7.85
N ARG A 64 -24.96 34.30 8.67
CA ARG A 64 -25.53 32.94 8.62
C ARG A 64 -26.21 32.63 7.29
N ALA A 65 -26.91 33.59 6.69
CA ALA A 65 -27.54 33.41 5.39
C ALA A 65 -26.50 33.27 4.26
N GLU A 66 -25.42 34.07 4.29
CA GLU A 66 -24.30 33.96 3.35
C GLU A 66 -23.57 32.62 3.54
N ASN A 67 -23.27 32.20 4.77
CA ASN A 67 -22.64 30.91 5.05
C ASN A 67 -23.51 29.71 4.67
N ASN A 68 -24.84 29.87 4.68
CA ASN A 68 -25.77 28.83 4.22
C ASN A 68 -25.91 28.82 2.68
N ARG A 69 -25.78 29.98 2.03
CA ARG A 69 -25.92 30.17 0.58
C ARG A 69 -24.60 29.93 -0.16
N ILE A 70 -23.45 30.13 0.48
CA ILE A 70 -22.13 29.96 -0.13
C ILE A 70 -21.53 28.65 0.38
N ARG A 71 -21.30 27.69 -0.53
CA ARG A 71 -20.63 26.41 -0.24
C ARG A 71 -19.25 26.37 -0.89
N LEU A 72 -18.27 25.88 -0.13
CA LEU A 72 -16.93 25.58 -0.63
C LEU A 72 -16.85 24.10 -0.97
N VAL A 73 -16.68 23.79 -2.25
CA VAL A 73 -16.62 22.41 -2.76
C VAL A 73 -15.18 22.10 -3.17
N PRO A 74 -14.50 21.14 -2.51
CA PRO A 74 -13.14 20.76 -2.89
C PRO A 74 -13.09 20.19 -4.31
N VAL A 75 -12.10 20.61 -5.08
CA VAL A 75 -11.79 20.07 -6.41
C VAL A 75 -10.53 19.23 -6.33
N ALA A 76 -10.67 17.93 -6.54
CA ALA A 76 -9.56 16.99 -6.42
C ALA A 76 -8.43 17.31 -7.41
N ALA A 77 -7.19 17.29 -6.91
CA ALA A 77 -6.01 17.36 -7.75
C ALA A 77 -5.73 16.01 -8.42
N SER A 78 -5.20 16.07 -9.64
CA SER A 78 -4.69 14.85 -10.28
C SER A 78 -3.43 14.39 -9.56
N ARG A 79 -3.44 13.16 -9.06
CA ARG A 79 -2.28 12.56 -8.40
C ARG A 79 -1.14 12.35 -9.42
N GLY A 80 0.11 12.53 -9.01
CA GLY A 80 1.28 12.31 -9.85
C GLY A 80 1.33 10.90 -10.45
N THR A 81 1.80 10.79 -11.69
CA THR A 81 1.97 9.50 -12.37
C THR A 81 3.24 8.79 -11.87
N ILE A 82 3.17 7.48 -11.64
CA ILE A 82 4.34 6.64 -11.34
C ILE A 82 4.80 5.98 -12.64
N TYR A 83 6.06 6.20 -13.00
CA TYR A 83 6.68 5.64 -14.20
C TYR A 83 7.73 4.59 -13.87
N ASP A 84 7.88 3.61 -14.74
CA ASP A 84 9.05 2.72 -14.76
C ASP A 84 10.29 3.47 -15.27
N ARG A 85 11.44 2.79 -15.29
CA ARG A 85 12.71 3.38 -15.73
C ARG A 85 12.73 3.80 -17.20
N LYS A 86 11.88 3.19 -18.04
CA LYS A 86 11.74 3.46 -19.48
C LYS A 86 10.63 4.47 -19.80
N GLY A 87 9.89 4.96 -18.80
CA GLY A 87 8.79 5.91 -18.97
C GLY A 87 7.42 5.26 -19.20
N LYS A 88 7.28 3.94 -19.02
CA LYS A 88 5.98 3.24 -19.05
C LYS A 88 5.21 3.54 -17.77
N VAL A 89 3.90 3.73 -17.88
CA VAL A 89 3.03 4.04 -16.73
C VAL A 89 2.84 2.80 -15.87
N LEU A 90 3.16 2.91 -14.59
CA LEU A 90 2.90 1.91 -13.55
C LEU A 90 1.60 2.21 -12.79
N ALA A 91 1.38 3.48 -12.47
CA ALA A 91 0.14 3.98 -11.90
C ALA A 91 -0.14 5.39 -12.43
N GLY A 92 -1.37 5.62 -12.87
CA GLY A 92 -1.82 6.89 -13.44
C GLY A 92 -3.18 7.28 -12.88
N ASN A 93 -3.90 8.10 -13.63
CA ASN A 93 -5.26 8.48 -13.28
C ASN A 93 -6.17 8.23 -14.48
N GLN A 94 -7.44 7.94 -14.20
CA GLN A 94 -8.48 7.85 -15.21
C GLN A 94 -9.68 8.68 -14.77
N LEU A 95 -10.37 9.26 -15.75
CA LEU A 95 -11.62 9.97 -15.51
C LEU A 95 -12.69 8.95 -15.12
N SER A 96 -13.37 9.21 -14.03
CA SER A 96 -14.42 8.36 -13.50
C SER A 96 -15.53 9.21 -12.90
N ARG A 97 -16.66 8.58 -12.59
CA ARG A 97 -17.75 9.18 -11.84
C ARG A 97 -17.84 8.54 -10.46
N SER A 98 -18.15 9.37 -9.47
CA SER A 98 -18.31 8.98 -8.08
C SER A 98 -19.58 9.61 -7.52
N VAL A 99 -20.25 8.88 -6.64
CA VAL A 99 -21.49 9.32 -5.99
C VAL A 99 -21.20 9.80 -4.59
N TYR A 100 -21.79 10.94 -4.27
CA TYR A 100 -21.70 11.62 -2.99
C TYR A 100 -23.10 11.83 -2.42
N LEU A 101 -23.19 11.83 -1.09
CA LEU A 101 -24.42 12.11 -0.37
C LEU A 101 -24.15 13.20 0.67
N TRP A 102 -25.03 14.19 0.74
CA TRP A 102 -24.96 15.28 1.71
C TRP A 102 -25.73 14.89 2.98
N PRO A 103 -25.06 14.65 4.13
CA PRO A 103 -25.71 14.10 5.32
C PRO A 103 -26.87 14.95 5.86
N GLN A 104 -26.69 16.28 5.84
CA GLN A 104 -27.62 17.27 6.39
C GLN A 104 -28.94 17.43 5.62
N GLU A 105 -29.06 16.87 4.40
CA GLU A 105 -30.26 17.00 3.56
C GLU A 105 -31.37 16.00 3.95
N TYR A 106 -31.07 15.09 4.89
CA TYR A 106 -31.98 14.05 5.39
C TYR A 106 -31.96 14.05 6.91
N SER A 107 -33.05 13.63 7.55
CA SER A 107 -33.15 13.31 8.99
C SER A 107 -32.52 11.95 9.33
N PRO A 108 -32.12 11.67 10.59
CA PRO A 108 -31.49 10.39 10.95
C PRO A 108 -32.43 9.21 10.69
N THR A 109 -33.75 9.45 10.75
CA THR A 109 -34.79 8.48 10.42
C THR A 109 -34.88 8.20 8.91
N GLU A 110 -34.60 9.20 8.06
CA GLU A 110 -34.66 9.07 6.60
C GLU A 110 -33.40 8.42 6.01
N TRP A 111 -32.26 8.44 6.71
CA TRP A 111 -31.02 7.80 6.27
C TRP A 111 -31.20 6.32 5.89
N SER A 112 -32.03 5.58 6.64
CA SER A 112 -32.30 4.17 6.37
C SER A 112 -33.01 3.94 5.03
N GLU A 113 -33.97 4.81 4.70
CA GLU A 113 -34.76 4.72 3.47
C GLU A 113 -33.87 5.02 2.25
N VAL A 114 -33.14 6.14 2.32
CA VAL A 114 -32.21 6.57 1.26
C VAL A 114 -31.08 5.58 1.08
N ALA A 115 -30.51 5.06 2.17
CA ALA A 115 -29.46 4.04 2.11
C ALA A 115 -29.96 2.72 1.51
N THR A 116 -31.20 2.33 1.77
CA THR A 116 -31.81 1.13 1.16
C THR A 116 -32.00 1.32 -0.35
N GLU A 117 -32.52 2.47 -0.74
CA GLU A 117 -32.72 2.82 -2.14
C GLU A 117 -31.40 2.90 -2.91
N LEU A 118 -30.45 3.72 -2.43
CA LEU A 118 -29.12 3.86 -3.04
C LEU A 118 -28.35 2.53 -3.01
N GLY A 119 -28.44 1.79 -1.91
CA GLY A 119 -27.81 0.48 -1.76
C GLY A 119 -28.24 -0.50 -2.85
N SER A 120 -29.53 -0.49 -3.23
CA SER A 120 -30.05 -1.34 -4.30
C SER A 120 -29.47 -1.00 -5.69
N ILE A 121 -29.26 0.29 -5.98
CA ILE A 121 -28.72 0.79 -7.26
C ILE A 121 -27.21 0.59 -7.34
N LEU A 122 -26.51 0.88 -6.23
CA LEU A 122 -25.05 0.78 -6.09
C LEU A 122 -24.58 -0.65 -5.78
N ASN A 123 -25.52 -1.55 -5.48
CA ASN A 123 -25.28 -2.91 -5.03
C ASN A 123 -24.40 -2.95 -3.74
N ILE A 124 -24.48 -1.95 -2.88
CA ILE A 124 -23.79 -1.90 -1.58
C ILE A 124 -24.79 -2.05 -0.44
N SER A 125 -24.35 -2.51 0.73
CA SER A 125 -25.29 -2.67 1.84
C SER A 125 -25.72 -1.30 2.36
N ALA A 126 -27.01 -1.17 2.73
CA ALA A 126 -27.51 0.06 3.34
C ALA A 126 -26.73 0.40 4.63
N SER A 127 -26.31 -0.62 5.38
CA SER A 127 -25.45 -0.46 6.57
C SER A 127 -24.11 0.19 6.25
N ASP A 128 -23.47 -0.14 5.12
CA ASP A 128 -22.19 0.48 4.76
C ASP A 128 -22.36 1.98 4.44
N ILE A 129 -23.47 2.35 3.81
CA ILE A 129 -23.82 3.76 3.54
C ILE A 129 -24.05 4.49 4.86
N ILE A 130 -24.87 3.93 5.75
CA ILE A 130 -25.18 4.52 7.05
C ILE A 130 -23.91 4.71 7.87
N ASN A 131 -23.04 3.69 7.95
CA ASN A 131 -21.78 3.78 8.70
C ASN A 131 -20.91 4.95 8.19
N LYS A 132 -20.80 5.13 6.86
CA LYS A 132 -20.06 6.27 6.28
C LYS A 132 -20.66 7.62 6.64
N LEU A 133 -21.98 7.73 6.71
CA LEU A 133 -22.67 8.96 7.11
C LEU A 133 -22.49 9.23 8.61
N GLU A 134 -22.61 8.19 9.45
CA GLU A 134 -22.42 8.28 10.90
C GLU A 134 -21.00 8.70 11.29
N GLU A 135 -19.98 8.22 10.57
CA GLU A 135 -18.57 8.63 10.79
C GLU A 135 -18.36 10.14 10.66
N VAL A 136 -19.09 10.77 9.75
CA VAL A 136 -19.01 12.21 9.45
C VAL A 136 -19.99 13.02 10.30
N GLY A 137 -21.12 12.41 10.65
CA GLY A 137 -22.14 13.00 11.50
C GLY A 137 -23.26 13.68 10.72
N TYR A 138 -24.42 13.72 11.36
CA TYR A 138 -25.68 14.16 10.79
C TYR A 138 -25.67 15.61 10.29
N ASP A 139 -25.20 16.54 11.14
CA ASP A 139 -25.18 17.98 10.85
C ASP A 139 -24.00 18.39 9.96
N SER A 140 -23.32 17.44 9.29
CA SER A 140 -22.15 17.74 8.51
C SER A 140 -22.50 18.49 7.22
N PRO A 141 -21.87 19.65 6.97
CA PRO A 141 -22.04 20.41 5.73
C PRO A 141 -21.18 19.86 4.58
N LEU A 142 -20.54 18.69 4.74
CA LEU A 142 -19.64 18.12 3.76
C LEU A 142 -20.24 16.86 3.13
N ALA A 143 -20.17 16.79 1.80
CA ALA A 143 -20.61 15.61 1.06
C ALA A 143 -19.72 14.40 1.34
N VAL A 144 -20.32 13.24 1.58
CA VAL A 144 -19.64 11.98 1.86
C VAL A 144 -19.58 11.13 0.61
N ARG A 145 -18.39 10.63 0.24
CA ARG A 145 -18.24 9.75 -0.92
C ARG A 145 -18.80 8.36 -0.59
N ILE A 146 -19.89 8.00 -1.24
CA ILE A 146 -20.54 6.72 -1.03
C ILE A 146 -19.85 5.63 -1.86
N LEU A 147 -19.61 5.88 -3.14
CA LEU A 147 -18.93 4.96 -4.04
C LEU A 147 -18.18 5.71 -5.14
N SER A 148 -16.99 5.22 -5.48
CA SER A 148 -16.20 5.65 -6.63
C SER A 148 -16.19 4.60 -7.74
N ASN A 149 -15.81 5.03 -8.94
CA ASN A 149 -15.69 4.15 -10.11
C ASN A 149 -17.02 3.51 -10.53
N LEU A 150 -18.06 4.35 -10.67
CA LEU A 150 -19.36 3.91 -11.16
C LEU A 150 -19.25 3.35 -12.57
N ASP A 151 -19.79 2.15 -12.78
CA ASP A 151 -19.98 1.64 -14.12
C ASP A 151 -21.06 2.47 -14.86
N PRO A 152 -21.06 2.45 -16.21
CA PRO A 152 -22.01 3.24 -16.99
C PRO A 152 -23.48 2.94 -16.68
N THR A 153 -23.83 1.71 -16.31
CA THR A 153 -25.24 1.34 -16.06
C THR A 153 -25.73 1.87 -14.72
N THR A 154 -24.93 1.72 -13.66
CA THR A 154 -25.21 2.33 -12.36
C THR A 154 -25.22 3.86 -12.43
N PHE A 155 -24.33 4.45 -13.24
CA PHE A 155 -24.36 5.89 -13.49
C PHE A 155 -25.69 6.36 -14.10
N ILE A 156 -26.20 5.68 -15.14
CA ILE A 156 -27.46 6.06 -15.79
C ILE A 156 -28.62 5.97 -14.78
N ALA A 157 -28.70 4.87 -14.03
CA ALA A 157 -29.73 4.67 -13.02
C ALA A 157 -29.69 5.75 -11.91
N LEU A 158 -28.49 6.18 -11.49
CA LEU A 158 -28.34 7.27 -10.54
C LEU A 158 -28.67 8.64 -11.15
N ALA A 159 -28.25 8.90 -12.40
CA ALA A 159 -28.47 10.18 -13.05
C ALA A 159 -29.96 10.47 -13.27
N GLU A 160 -30.77 9.44 -13.53
CA GLU A 160 -32.23 9.55 -13.60
C GLU A 160 -32.85 9.96 -12.25
N LYS A 161 -32.27 9.53 -11.13
CA LYS A 161 -32.75 9.83 -9.78
C LYS A 161 -32.12 11.07 -9.13
N ALA A 162 -30.96 11.51 -9.59
CA ALA A 162 -30.21 12.62 -8.98
C ALA A 162 -31.03 13.93 -8.91
N GLY A 163 -31.98 14.15 -9.81
CA GLY A 163 -32.89 15.30 -9.76
C GLY A 163 -34.05 15.17 -8.75
N GLU A 164 -34.33 13.95 -8.27
CA GLU A 164 -35.45 13.63 -7.37
C GLU A 164 -34.98 13.31 -5.94
N THR A 165 -33.70 12.98 -5.75
CA THR A 165 -33.10 12.58 -4.48
C THR A 165 -32.30 13.76 -3.87
N PRO A 166 -32.82 14.48 -2.85
CA PRO A 166 -32.15 15.63 -2.26
C PRO A 166 -30.74 15.30 -1.75
N GLY A 167 -29.74 16.13 -2.01
CA GLY A 167 -28.39 15.87 -1.52
C GLY A 167 -27.67 14.66 -2.15
N LEU A 168 -28.21 14.05 -3.21
CA LEU A 168 -27.47 13.09 -4.03
C LEU A 168 -26.68 13.85 -5.11
N GLU A 169 -25.38 13.62 -5.18
CA GLU A 169 -24.52 14.29 -6.15
C GLU A 169 -23.62 13.29 -6.88
N VAL A 170 -23.55 13.39 -8.21
CA VAL A 170 -22.65 12.58 -9.03
C VAL A 170 -21.57 13.48 -9.61
N ARG A 171 -20.33 13.29 -9.15
CA ARG A 171 -19.17 14.09 -9.57
C ARG A 171 -18.33 13.32 -10.57
N THR A 172 -17.79 14.05 -11.55
CA THR A 172 -16.72 13.53 -12.42
C THR A 172 -15.39 13.87 -11.77
N GLU A 173 -14.55 12.87 -11.51
CA GLU A 173 -13.27 13.03 -10.83
C GLU A 173 -12.20 12.09 -11.41
N ASN A 174 -10.93 12.44 -11.17
CA ASN A 174 -9.81 11.57 -11.53
C ASN A 174 -9.59 10.56 -10.40
N ILE A 175 -9.82 9.28 -10.69
CA ILE A 175 -9.50 8.19 -9.76
C ILE A 175 -8.16 7.58 -10.12
N ARG A 176 -7.51 6.97 -9.12
CA ARG A 176 -6.25 6.27 -9.33
C ARG A 176 -6.47 5.04 -10.21
N HIS A 177 -5.59 4.84 -11.20
CA HIS A 177 -5.68 3.74 -12.15
C HIS A 177 -4.35 2.98 -12.26
N TYR A 178 -4.42 1.66 -12.20
CA TYR A 178 -3.27 0.75 -12.30
C TYR A 178 -3.36 -0.02 -13.63
N PRO A 179 -2.77 0.48 -14.73
CA PRO A 179 -2.97 -0.09 -16.06
C PRO A 179 -2.47 -1.53 -16.23
N ASN A 180 -1.62 -1.99 -15.31
CA ASN A 180 -1.08 -3.35 -15.32
C ASN A 180 -1.71 -4.27 -14.25
N GLY A 181 -2.83 -3.85 -13.64
CA GLY A 181 -3.54 -4.61 -12.62
C GLY A 181 -2.64 -4.92 -11.41
N SER A 182 -2.47 -6.22 -11.12
CA SER A 182 -1.69 -6.70 -9.97
C SER A 182 -0.17 -6.68 -10.14
N LEU A 183 0.33 -6.27 -11.32
CA LEU A 183 1.76 -6.21 -11.59
C LEU A 183 2.45 -5.18 -10.69
N ALA A 184 3.49 -5.59 -9.99
CA ALA A 184 4.24 -4.78 -9.03
C ALA A 184 3.40 -4.22 -7.86
N ALA A 185 2.27 -4.85 -7.52
CA ALA A 185 1.35 -4.36 -6.48
C ALA A 185 2.03 -4.12 -5.13
N HIS A 186 2.96 -4.98 -4.70
CA HIS A 186 3.70 -4.79 -3.44
C HIS A 186 4.69 -3.63 -3.45
N LEU A 187 5.12 -3.19 -4.63
CA LEU A 187 6.02 -2.04 -4.79
C LEU A 187 5.23 -0.75 -4.92
N ILE A 188 4.26 -0.74 -5.83
CA ILE A 188 3.42 0.44 -6.10
C ILE A 188 2.56 0.73 -4.87
N GLY A 189 1.93 -0.30 -4.31
CA GLY A 189 0.93 -0.18 -3.25
C GLY A 189 -0.41 0.29 -3.79
N TYR A 190 -1.23 0.83 -2.89
CA TYR A 190 -2.57 1.32 -3.22
C TYR A 190 -2.85 2.64 -2.50
N THR A 191 -3.92 3.29 -2.94
CA THR A 191 -4.44 4.54 -2.36
C THR A 191 -5.74 4.27 -1.62
N GLY A 192 -6.08 5.14 -0.67
CA GLY A 192 -7.38 5.13 0.01
C GLY A 192 -7.69 6.50 0.59
N GLU A 193 -8.91 6.66 1.11
CA GLU A 193 -9.31 7.89 1.79
C GLU A 193 -8.48 8.11 3.07
N ALA A 194 -8.16 9.38 3.34
CA ALA A 194 -7.40 9.78 4.52
C ALA A 194 -8.16 9.39 5.79
N THR A 195 -7.47 8.73 6.72
CA THR A 195 -8.06 8.41 8.03
C THR A 195 -8.19 9.67 8.87
N LYS A 196 -8.95 9.59 9.96
CA LYS A 196 -9.09 10.69 10.92
C LYS A 196 -7.74 11.18 11.44
N GLU A 197 -6.80 10.28 11.70
CA GLU A 197 -5.45 10.60 12.18
C GLU A 197 -4.63 11.34 11.09
N GLU A 198 -4.76 10.94 9.83
CA GLU A 198 -4.10 11.59 8.69
C GLU A 198 -4.66 13.00 8.44
N LEU A 199 -5.97 13.19 8.60
CA LEU A 199 -6.64 14.50 8.52
C LEU A 199 -6.23 15.43 9.67
N ILE A 200 -6.13 14.91 10.91
CA ILE A 200 -5.67 15.69 12.07
C ILE A 200 -4.21 16.12 11.89
N SER A 201 -3.35 15.21 11.41
CA SER A 201 -1.93 15.52 11.17
C SER A 201 -1.70 16.42 9.96
N ASN A 202 -2.64 16.50 9.03
CA ASN A 202 -2.59 17.36 7.85
C ASN A 202 -3.84 18.24 7.77
N PRO A 203 -3.92 19.36 8.52
CA PRO A 203 -5.09 20.23 8.56
C PRO A 203 -5.49 20.86 7.21
N LYS A 204 -4.63 20.76 6.19
CA LYS A 204 -4.91 21.21 4.82
C LYS A 204 -5.64 20.17 3.98
N TYR A 205 -5.73 18.92 4.44
CA TYR A 205 -6.42 17.89 3.70
C TYR A 205 -7.93 18.13 3.79
N PRO A 206 -8.61 18.26 2.63
CA PRO A 206 -10.06 18.27 2.63
C PRO A 206 -10.60 16.89 3.03
N MET A 207 -11.85 16.86 3.50
CA MET A 207 -12.54 15.59 3.71
C MET A 207 -12.62 14.80 2.39
N GLY A 208 -12.39 13.49 2.47
CA GLY A 208 -12.31 12.61 1.30
C GLY A 208 -10.97 12.66 0.54
N MET A 209 -9.96 13.34 1.09
CA MET A 209 -8.60 13.36 0.53
C MET A 209 -8.10 11.93 0.28
N ILE A 210 -7.51 11.68 -0.90
CA ILE A 210 -6.94 10.38 -1.26
C ILE A 210 -5.44 10.40 -1.00
N VAL A 211 -5.00 9.48 -0.14
CA VAL A 211 -3.60 9.31 0.26
C VAL A 211 -3.10 7.91 -0.09
N GLY A 212 -1.78 7.77 -0.22
CA GLY A 212 -1.16 6.47 -0.40
C GLY A 212 -1.10 5.67 0.89
N LYS A 213 -1.56 4.42 0.85
CA LYS A 213 -1.69 3.54 2.03
C LYS A 213 -0.59 2.47 2.12
N MET A 214 0.05 2.16 1.00
CA MET A 214 1.12 1.16 0.93
C MET A 214 2.13 1.56 -0.15
N GLY A 215 3.33 0.99 -0.09
CA GLY A 215 4.28 1.04 -1.22
C GLY A 215 4.77 2.45 -1.53
N ILE A 216 5.15 2.65 -2.80
CA ILE A 216 5.53 3.96 -3.34
C ILE A 216 4.38 4.97 -3.24
N GLU A 217 3.12 4.53 -3.37
CA GLU A 217 1.96 5.43 -3.17
C GLU A 217 2.04 6.12 -1.81
N SER A 218 2.36 5.39 -0.75
CA SER A 218 2.47 5.94 0.61
C SER A 218 3.73 6.77 0.80
N THR A 219 4.90 6.21 0.46
CA THR A 219 6.17 6.92 0.77
C THR A 219 6.40 8.15 -0.10
N ALA A 220 5.91 8.15 -1.33
CA ALA A 220 5.95 9.32 -2.20
C ALA A 220 4.69 10.18 -2.10
N ASN A 221 3.82 9.97 -1.10
CA ASN A 221 2.51 10.63 -1.02
C ASN A 221 2.61 12.15 -1.13
N SER A 222 3.52 12.79 -0.39
CA SER A 222 3.72 14.24 -0.42
C SER A 222 4.16 14.80 -1.78
N THR A 223 4.76 13.97 -2.63
CA THR A 223 5.13 14.34 -4.01
C THR A 223 3.97 14.08 -4.97
N LEU A 224 3.24 12.98 -4.75
CA LEU A 224 2.19 12.48 -5.62
C LEU A 224 0.85 13.19 -5.42
N GLU A 225 0.50 13.63 -4.22
CA GLU A 225 -0.87 14.03 -3.88
C GLU A 225 -1.37 15.30 -4.57
N GLY A 226 -0.47 16.24 -4.88
CA GLY A 226 -0.87 17.56 -5.38
C GLY A 226 -1.58 18.39 -4.33
N VAL A 227 -2.13 19.53 -4.75
CA VAL A 227 -2.88 20.43 -3.88
C VAL A 227 -4.28 20.58 -4.44
N TRP A 228 -5.29 20.18 -3.67
CA TRP A 228 -6.68 20.30 -4.09
C TRP A 228 -7.07 21.77 -4.20
N GLY A 229 -7.89 22.06 -5.21
CA GLY A 229 -8.48 23.36 -5.42
C GLY A 229 -9.83 23.45 -4.71
N ASN A 230 -10.52 24.57 -4.89
CA ASN A 230 -11.82 24.83 -4.28
C ASN A 230 -12.71 25.57 -5.27
N ARG A 231 -13.98 25.14 -5.40
CA ARG A 231 -15.03 25.89 -6.08
C ARG A 231 -15.91 26.54 -5.01
N LEU A 232 -16.11 27.84 -5.14
CA LEU A 232 -17.05 28.58 -4.33
C LEU A 232 -18.36 28.65 -5.12
N ILE A 233 -19.39 27.97 -4.64
CA ILE A 233 -20.70 27.92 -5.31
C ILE A 233 -21.76 28.54 -4.43
N GLU A 234 -22.72 29.18 -5.08
CA GLU A 234 -23.94 29.68 -4.47
C GLU A 234 -25.04 28.62 -4.60
N VAL A 235 -25.74 28.30 -3.51
CA VAL A 235 -26.84 27.33 -3.49
C VAL A 235 -28.16 27.92 -3.02
N ASP A 236 -29.27 27.34 -3.47
CA ASP A 236 -30.60 27.68 -2.97
C ASP A 236 -30.90 27.02 -1.60
N ALA A 237 -32.08 27.30 -1.03
CA ALA A 237 -32.53 26.72 0.24
C ALA A 237 -32.75 25.20 0.19
N LYS A 238 -32.71 24.59 -1.00
CA LYS A 238 -32.80 23.14 -1.23
C LYS A 238 -31.43 22.53 -1.60
N GLY A 239 -30.35 23.31 -1.58
CA GLY A 239 -29.00 22.87 -1.88
C GLY A 239 -28.61 22.81 -3.37
N ASN A 240 -29.47 23.26 -4.29
CA ASN A 240 -29.15 23.26 -5.73
C ASN A 240 -28.13 24.35 -6.07
N GLU A 241 -27.14 24.04 -6.91
CA GLU A 241 -26.15 25.01 -7.41
C GLU A 241 -26.84 26.06 -8.31
N ILE A 242 -26.78 27.33 -7.89
CA ILE A 242 -27.29 28.48 -8.64
C ILE A 242 -26.19 29.06 -9.53
N GLN A 243 -25.02 29.33 -8.93
CA GLN A 243 -23.94 30.06 -9.59
C GLN A 243 -22.57 29.71 -9.00
N GLU A 244 -21.55 29.61 -9.85
CA GLU A 244 -20.14 29.59 -9.42
C GLU A 244 -19.64 31.03 -9.14
N LEU A 245 -19.22 31.28 -7.90
CA LEU A 245 -18.70 32.57 -7.44
C LEU A 245 -17.17 32.69 -7.64
N GLY A 246 -16.47 31.55 -7.73
CA GLY A 246 -15.05 31.50 -8.03
C GLY A 246 -14.47 30.10 -7.97
N VAL A 247 -13.31 29.91 -8.60
CA VAL A 247 -12.57 28.64 -8.60
C VAL A 247 -11.09 28.88 -8.32
N GLU A 248 -10.59 28.21 -7.29
CA GLU A 248 -9.18 27.94 -7.07
C GLU A 248 -8.83 26.63 -7.78
N ASN A 249 -8.03 26.71 -8.85
CA ASN A 249 -7.70 25.52 -9.64
C ASN A 249 -6.75 24.58 -8.86
N PRO A 250 -6.99 23.25 -8.88
CA PRO A 250 -6.10 22.30 -8.24
C PRO A 250 -4.73 22.24 -8.93
N ILE A 251 -3.68 22.01 -8.14
CA ILE A 251 -2.31 21.80 -8.63
C ILE A 251 -2.05 20.29 -8.65
N SER A 252 -1.79 19.74 -9.83
CA SER A 252 -1.49 18.31 -9.98
C SER A 252 -0.22 17.91 -9.24
N GLY A 253 -0.21 16.70 -8.69
CA GLY A 253 0.95 16.11 -8.07
C GLY A 253 2.08 15.86 -9.06
N LYS A 254 3.31 15.80 -8.56
CA LYS A 254 4.50 15.60 -9.38
C LYS A 254 4.68 14.11 -9.69
N PRO A 255 5.09 13.76 -10.91
CA PRO A 255 5.36 12.38 -11.25
C PRO A 255 6.62 11.88 -10.53
N VAL A 256 6.66 10.57 -10.29
CA VAL A 256 7.85 9.88 -9.77
C VAL A 256 8.28 8.79 -10.73
N LYS A 257 9.59 8.59 -10.84
CA LYS A 257 10.18 7.59 -11.71
C LYS A 257 10.91 6.54 -10.88
N LEU A 258 10.59 5.27 -11.13
CA LEU A 258 11.21 4.14 -10.46
C LEU A 258 12.40 3.59 -11.24
N THR A 259 13.24 2.83 -10.56
CA THR A 259 14.34 2.03 -11.13
C THR A 259 13.84 0.74 -11.77
N ILE A 260 12.59 0.35 -11.49
CA ILE A 260 11.93 -0.85 -12.01
C ILE A 260 11.87 -0.82 -13.54
N ASP A 261 12.18 -1.95 -14.15
CA ASP A 261 11.93 -2.24 -15.55
C ASP A 261 10.67 -3.11 -15.67
N LEU A 262 9.63 -2.57 -16.30
CA LEU A 262 8.34 -3.25 -16.37
C LEU A 262 8.42 -4.62 -17.04
N ASP A 263 9.29 -4.78 -18.04
CA ASP A 263 9.40 -6.02 -18.81
C ASP A 263 10.04 -7.14 -17.95
N ILE A 264 11.04 -6.76 -17.15
CA ILE A 264 11.71 -7.68 -16.21
C ILE A 264 10.78 -8.05 -15.05
N GLN A 265 10.06 -7.06 -14.49
CA GLN A 265 9.06 -7.30 -13.44
C GLN A 265 7.98 -8.27 -13.92
N LYS A 266 7.45 -8.05 -15.13
CA LYS A 266 6.45 -8.93 -15.74
C LYS A 266 6.98 -10.35 -15.96
N ALA A 267 8.23 -10.50 -16.40
CA ALA A 267 8.86 -11.80 -16.55
C ALA A 267 9.03 -12.52 -15.19
N ALA A 268 9.46 -11.79 -14.16
CA ALA A 268 9.61 -12.33 -12.81
C ALA A 268 8.28 -12.81 -12.22
N GLU A 269 7.23 -11.99 -12.27
CA GLU A 269 5.91 -12.35 -11.75
C GLU A 269 5.23 -13.47 -12.56
N LYS A 270 5.33 -13.42 -13.90
CA LYS A 270 4.81 -14.50 -14.75
C LYS A 270 5.49 -15.82 -14.45
N ALA A 271 6.81 -15.81 -14.29
CA ALA A 271 7.55 -17.02 -13.96
C ALA A 271 7.23 -17.51 -12.54
N LEU A 272 7.05 -16.62 -11.57
CA LEU A 272 6.65 -16.99 -10.20
C LEU A 272 5.23 -17.59 -10.16
N GLY A 273 4.29 -17.02 -10.92
CA GLY A 273 2.89 -17.45 -10.96
C GLY A 273 2.20 -17.24 -9.61
N ASN A 274 1.34 -18.19 -9.22
CA ASN A 274 0.63 -18.15 -7.94
C ASN A 274 1.42 -18.75 -6.77
N ARG A 275 2.70 -19.06 -6.96
CA ARG A 275 3.54 -19.67 -5.92
C ARG A 275 3.86 -18.63 -4.84
N ARG A 276 3.93 -19.10 -3.60
CA ARG A 276 4.44 -18.30 -2.48
C ARG A 276 5.94 -18.12 -2.66
N GLY A 277 6.40 -16.88 -2.74
CA GLY A 277 7.81 -16.60 -2.94
C GLY A 277 8.09 -15.19 -3.41
N ALA A 278 9.33 -14.94 -3.79
CA ALA A 278 9.77 -13.67 -4.33
C ALA A 278 10.95 -13.84 -5.29
N ALA A 279 11.10 -12.86 -6.17
CA ALA A 279 12.23 -12.73 -7.07
C ALA A 279 12.69 -11.28 -7.14
N VAL A 280 13.97 -11.05 -6.88
CA VAL A 280 14.60 -9.72 -6.91
C VAL A 280 15.65 -9.71 -8.00
N ALA A 281 15.67 -8.64 -8.78
CA ALA A 281 16.72 -8.33 -9.75
C ALA A 281 17.28 -6.93 -9.45
N ILE A 282 18.59 -6.80 -9.37
CA ILE A 282 19.29 -5.56 -9.05
C ILE A 282 20.44 -5.33 -10.03
N ASN A 283 20.73 -4.07 -10.32
CA ASN A 283 21.96 -3.69 -11.00
C ASN A 283 23.14 -3.79 -10.01
N PRO A 284 24.11 -4.69 -10.24
CA PRO A 284 25.18 -4.94 -9.28
C PRO A 284 26.15 -3.78 -9.17
N LYS A 285 26.12 -2.78 -10.07
CA LYS A 285 27.02 -1.61 -10.03
C LYS A 285 26.41 -0.42 -9.30
N THR A 286 25.10 -0.22 -9.47
CA THR A 286 24.40 0.98 -8.98
C THR A 286 23.53 0.71 -7.76
N GLY A 287 23.04 -0.52 -7.58
CA GLY A 287 22.01 -0.82 -6.58
C GLY A 287 20.58 -0.51 -7.04
N GLU A 288 20.37 -0.10 -8.29
CA GLU A 288 19.03 0.07 -8.84
C GLU A 288 18.27 -1.26 -8.83
N ILE A 289 17.11 -1.31 -8.18
CA ILE A 289 16.22 -2.47 -8.24
C ILE A 289 15.52 -2.47 -9.60
N LEU A 290 15.76 -3.50 -10.39
CA LEU A 290 15.20 -3.66 -11.73
C LEU A 290 13.86 -4.41 -11.71
N ALA A 291 13.72 -5.34 -10.76
CA ALA A 291 12.46 -6.03 -10.47
C ALA A 291 12.46 -6.50 -9.01
N MET A 292 11.28 -6.50 -8.40
CA MET A 292 11.04 -7.06 -7.08
C MET A 292 9.61 -7.64 -7.06
N ALA A 293 9.51 -8.91 -7.42
CA ALA A 293 8.28 -9.66 -7.47
C ALA A 293 8.02 -10.36 -6.13
N SER A 294 6.77 -10.39 -5.69
CA SER A 294 6.29 -11.13 -4.53
C SER A 294 4.97 -11.81 -4.88
N GLY A 295 4.83 -13.08 -4.50
CA GLY A 295 3.67 -13.91 -4.81
C GLY A 295 3.10 -14.58 -3.57
N PRO A 296 1.77 -14.77 -3.48
CA PRO A 296 0.73 -14.29 -4.40
C PRO A 296 0.53 -12.77 -4.35
N THR A 297 0.04 -12.21 -5.46
CA THR A 297 -0.22 -10.77 -5.62
C THR A 297 -1.69 -10.40 -5.36
N PHE A 298 -1.97 -9.10 -5.32
CA PHE A 298 -3.31 -8.50 -5.24
C PHE A 298 -3.45 -7.39 -6.29
N ASP A 299 -4.69 -7.01 -6.63
CA ASP A 299 -4.95 -5.89 -7.52
C ASP A 299 -5.17 -4.61 -6.68
N PRO A 300 -4.31 -3.58 -6.79
CA PRO A 300 -4.48 -2.32 -6.09
C PRO A 300 -5.78 -1.59 -6.42
N SER A 301 -6.37 -1.85 -7.59
CA SER A 301 -7.62 -1.23 -8.04
C SER A 301 -8.82 -1.58 -7.15
N LEU A 302 -8.74 -2.67 -6.38
CA LEU A 302 -9.75 -3.07 -5.40
C LEU A 302 -10.01 -1.99 -4.34
N PHE A 303 -9.02 -1.13 -4.06
CA PHE A 303 -9.13 -0.05 -3.08
C PHE A 303 -9.62 1.29 -3.68
N THR A 304 -9.76 1.35 -5.00
CA THR A 304 -10.25 2.55 -5.72
C THR A 304 -11.72 2.45 -6.09
N GLY A 305 -12.35 1.30 -5.85
CA GLY A 305 -13.74 1.03 -6.15
C GLY A 305 -14.38 0.12 -5.09
N LYS A 306 -15.39 -0.63 -5.52
CA LYS A 306 -16.12 -1.55 -4.63
C LYS A 306 -15.29 -2.79 -4.32
N MET A 307 -15.04 -3.06 -3.05
CA MET A 307 -14.45 -4.30 -2.58
C MET A 307 -15.53 -5.26 -2.09
N THR A 308 -15.55 -6.47 -2.63
CA THR A 308 -16.48 -7.52 -2.19
C THR A 308 -15.97 -8.23 -0.93
N THR A 309 -16.88 -8.83 -0.17
CA THR A 309 -16.54 -9.62 1.02
C THR A 309 -15.58 -10.77 0.71
N SER A 310 -15.73 -11.42 -0.45
CA SER A 310 -14.85 -12.53 -0.88
C SER A 310 -13.45 -12.03 -1.23
N GLU A 311 -13.33 -10.86 -1.87
CA GLU A 311 -12.03 -10.22 -2.12
C GLU A 311 -11.34 -9.84 -0.82
N TRP A 312 -12.07 -9.23 0.12
CA TRP A 312 -11.53 -8.91 1.44
C TRP A 312 -11.06 -10.15 2.19
N GLN A 313 -11.87 -11.22 2.22
CA GLN A 313 -11.49 -12.50 2.84
C GLN A 313 -10.25 -13.12 2.18
N ARG A 314 -10.12 -13.03 0.85
CA ARG A 314 -8.93 -13.50 0.12
C ARG A 314 -7.68 -12.73 0.54
N LEU A 315 -7.79 -11.41 0.71
CA LEU A 315 -6.70 -10.53 1.15
C LEU A 315 -6.28 -10.81 2.61
N GLN A 316 -7.22 -11.27 3.45
CA GLN A 316 -6.97 -11.72 4.82
C GLN A 316 -6.61 -13.22 4.93
N GLY A 317 -6.55 -13.93 3.80
CA GLY A 317 -6.36 -15.37 3.76
C GLY A 317 -4.97 -15.84 4.19
N ALA A 318 -4.83 -17.15 4.38
CA ALA A 318 -3.59 -17.80 4.84
C ALA A 318 -2.37 -17.56 3.93
N SER A 319 -2.59 -17.24 2.64
CA SER A 319 -1.51 -16.94 1.69
C SER A 319 -0.88 -15.56 1.91
N LYS A 320 -1.44 -14.71 2.79
CA LYS A 320 -0.98 -13.36 3.13
C LYS A 320 -0.57 -12.52 1.90
N PRO A 321 -1.50 -12.15 1.00
CA PRO A 321 -1.19 -11.46 -0.25
C PRO A 321 -0.55 -10.07 -0.08
N PHE A 322 -0.72 -9.37 1.05
CA PHE A 322 -0.03 -8.09 1.29
C PHE A 322 1.44 -8.25 1.67
N LEU A 323 1.86 -9.44 2.10
CA LEU A 323 3.22 -9.67 2.55
C LEU A 323 4.20 -9.56 1.38
N ASN A 324 5.08 -8.56 1.43
CA ASN A 324 6.19 -8.49 0.49
C ASN A 324 7.28 -9.49 0.88
N ARG A 325 7.26 -10.65 0.24
CA ARG A 325 8.19 -11.77 0.48
C ARG A 325 9.63 -11.45 0.06
N ALA A 326 9.86 -10.45 -0.79
CA ALA A 326 11.21 -10.03 -1.13
C ALA A 326 11.98 -9.42 0.06
N LEU A 327 11.24 -9.01 1.09
CA LEU A 327 11.72 -8.38 2.32
C LEU A 327 11.47 -9.24 3.57
N GLN A 328 11.19 -10.53 3.39
CA GLN A 328 11.08 -11.51 4.49
C GLN A 328 12.33 -12.36 4.58
N GLY A 329 12.74 -12.69 5.81
CA GLY A 329 13.89 -13.55 6.05
C GLY A 329 13.55 -15.02 5.81
N TYR A 330 14.33 -15.68 4.95
CA TYR A 330 14.27 -17.13 4.74
C TYR A 330 15.58 -17.78 5.14
N PRO A 331 15.59 -19.04 5.60
CA PRO A 331 16.84 -19.80 5.63
C PRO A 331 17.39 -19.86 4.20
N PRO A 332 18.59 -19.35 3.91
CA PRO A 332 19.10 -19.31 2.54
C PRO A 332 19.52 -20.69 2.01
N GLY A 333 19.81 -21.64 2.90
CA GLY A 333 20.42 -22.91 2.53
C GLY A 333 21.70 -22.70 1.73
N SER A 334 21.95 -23.57 0.74
CA SER A 334 23.23 -23.56 0.01
C SER A 334 23.55 -22.26 -0.75
N THR A 335 22.63 -21.30 -0.90
CA THR A 335 22.93 -19.96 -1.42
C THR A 335 23.78 -19.12 -0.46
N PHE A 336 23.95 -19.55 0.80
CA PHE A 336 24.80 -18.91 1.81
C PHE A 336 26.28 -19.35 1.75
N LYS A 337 26.58 -20.50 1.12
CA LYS A 337 27.96 -21.02 0.98
C LYS A 337 28.99 -20.03 0.39
N PRO A 338 28.63 -19.05 -0.47
CA PRO A 338 29.53 -17.97 -0.84
C PRO A 338 29.98 -17.12 0.35
N VAL A 339 29.11 -16.85 1.32
CA VAL A 339 29.45 -16.14 2.58
C VAL A 339 30.47 -16.94 3.37
N THR A 340 30.22 -18.24 3.60
CA THR A 340 31.14 -19.13 4.30
C THR A 340 32.50 -19.23 3.56
N SER A 341 32.47 -19.28 2.23
CA SER A 341 33.68 -19.26 1.39
C SER A 341 34.49 -17.97 1.58
N VAL A 342 33.82 -16.82 1.54
CA VAL A 342 34.42 -15.50 1.79
C VAL A 342 35.02 -15.45 3.20
N ALA A 343 34.27 -15.87 4.22
CA ALA A 343 34.72 -15.88 5.61
C ALA A 343 35.99 -16.73 5.78
N GLY A 344 36.03 -17.92 5.17
CA GLY A 344 37.19 -18.81 5.21
C GLY A 344 38.44 -18.19 4.59
N LEU A 345 38.31 -17.64 3.38
CA LEU A 345 39.43 -17.03 2.65
C LEU A 345 39.91 -15.73 3.32
N GLN A 346 39.01 -14.95 3.90
CA GLN A 346 39.35 -13.68 4.56
C GLN A 346 39.92 -13.88 5.96
N SER A 347 39.56 -14.96 6.65
CA SER A 347 40.15 -15.30 7.95
C SER A 347 41.66 -15.59 7.89
N GLY A 348 42.18 -15.90 6.70
CA GLY A 348 43.57 -16.35 6.52
C GLY A 348 43.81 -17.83 6.85
N LYS A 349 42.81 -18.54 7.41
CA LYS A 349 42.88 -19.98 7.72
C LYS A 349 42.88 -20.85 6.46
N TYR A 350 42.31 -20.35 5.36
CA TYR A 350 42.28 -21.01 4.07
C TYR A 350 42.87 -20.11 2.98
N SER A 351 43.64 -20.71 2.07
CA SER A 351 44.11 -20.08 0.84
C SER A 351 43.18 -20.44 -0.33
N PRO A 352 43.21 -19.70 -1.45
CA PRO A 352 42.49 -20.08 -2.67
C PRO A 352 42.74 -21.50 -3.17
N ASN A 353 43.91 -22.07 -2.86
CA ASN A 353 44.33 -23.41 -3.28
C ASN A 353 44.09 -24.49 -2.22
N SER A 354 43.54 -24.13 -1.06
CA SER A 354 43.24 -25.09 0.00
C SER A 354 42.22 -26.12 -0.48
N LYS A 355 42.49 -27.38 -0.15
CA LYS A 355 41.59 -28.51 -0.39
C LYS A 355 41.11 -29.09 0.92
N VAL A 356 39.88 -29.58 0.95
CA VAL A 356 39.28 -30.25 2.11
C VAL A 356 38.76 -31.61 1.67
N GLY A 357 38.97 -32.64 2.49
CA GLY A 357 38.42 -33.97 2.27
C GLY A 357 36.91 -33.94 2.46
N THR A 358 36.17 -34.42 1.47
CA THR A 358 34.71 -34.51 1.50
C THR A 358 34.29 -35.97 1.43
N TYR A 359 33.27 -36.32 2.20
CA TYR A 359 32.83 -37.68 2.48
C TYR A 359 31.30 -37.77 2.34
N ASN A 360 30.73 -38.96 2.46
CA ASN A 360 29.28 -39.16 2.51
C ASN A 360 28.64 -38.57 3.78
N SER A 361 29.40 -38.46 4.87
CA SER A 361 29.02 -37.76 6.10
C SER A 361 30.24 -37.36 6.90
N VAL A 362 30.08 -36.44 7.85
CA VAL A 362 31.11 -36.06 8.82
C VAL A 362 30.52 -36.08 10.23
N THR A 363 31.26 -36.62 11.19
CA THR A 363 30.86 -36.60 12.61
C THR A 363 31.59 -35.47 13.32
N ILE A 364 30.83 -34.52 13.88
CA ILE A 364 31.34 -33.33 14.54
C ILE A 364 30.65 -33.22 15.90
N GLY A 365 31.43 -33.21 16.98
CA GLY A 365 30.89 -33.12 18.35
C GLY A 365 29.94 -34.27 18.71
N GLY A 366 30.17 -35.47 18.17
CA GLY A 366 29.33 -36.65 18.39
C GLY A 366 28.06 -36.74 17.53
N ILE A 367 27.78 -35.74 16.69
CA ILE A 367 26.63 -35.72 15.78
C ILE A 367 27.10 -35.96 14.34
N THR A 368 26.41 -36.84 13.62
CA THR A 368 26.71 -37.14 12.22
C THR A 368 25.88 -36.25 11.29
N PHE A 369 26.56 -35.53 10.41
CA PHE A 369 25.96 -34.67 9.40
C PHE A 369 26.20 -35.23 8.01
N ASN A 370 25.12 -35.48 7.27
CA ASN A 370 25.18 -36.12 5.97
C ASN A 370 25.52 -35.12 4.85
N GLU A 371 26.23 -35.62 3.84
CA GLU A 371 26.33 -35.00 2.54
C GLU A 371 25.05 -35.23 1.75
N HIS A 372 24.68 -34.31 0.86
CA HIS A 372 23.54 -34.51 -0.05
C HIS A 372 23.88 -35.46 -1.23
N SER A 373 25.11 -35.99 -1.24
CA SER A 373 25.70 -36.86 -2.24
C SER A 373 26.64 -37.87 -1.56
N GLY A 374 27.38 -38.68 -2.33
CA GLY A 374 28.36 -39.64 -1.79
C GLY A 374 29.69 -39.05 -1.31
N GLY A 375 29.88 -37.73 -1.41
CA GLY A 375 31.18 -37.07 -1.23
C GLY A 375 31.97 -36.94 -2.54
N TYR A 376 33.00 -36.10 -2.54
CA TYR A 376 33.73 -35.69 -3.75
C TYR A 376 35.26 -35.84 -3.63
N GLY A 377 35.75 -36.50 -2.57
CA GLY A 377 37.18 -36.60 -2.29
C GLY A 377 37.79 -35.25 -1.87
N PHE A 378 39.05 -35.01 -2.23
CA PHE A 378 39.74 -33.75 -1.90
C PHE A 378 39.46 -32.68 -2.96
N ILE A 379 38.57 -31.74 -2.62
CA ILE A 379 38.16 -30.66 -3.51
C ILE A 379 38.52 -29.29 -2.93
N GLY A 380 38.66 -28.30 -3.81
CA GLY A 380 38.83 -26.89 -3.44
C GLY A 380 37.52 -26.10 -3.51
N PHE A 381 37.60 -24.80 -3.20
CA PHE A 381 36.42 -23.89 -3.17
C PHE A 381 35.58 -23.91 -4.44
N ARG A 382 36.21 -23.94 -5.63
CA ARG A 382 35.49 -23.92 -6.90
C ARG A 382 34.57 -25.12 -7.08
N ASP A 383 35.11 -26.32 -6.87
CA ASP A 383 34.33 -27.57 -6.97
C ASP A 383 33.35 -27.71 -5.81
N ALA A 384 33.71 -27.26 -4.60
CA ALA A 384 32.81 -27.28 -3.45
C ALA A 384 31.58 -26.39 -3.66
N LEU A 385 31.74 -25.22 -4.28
CA LEU A 385 30.63 -24.37 -4.70
C LEU A 385 29.85 -25.03 -5.85
N ALA A 386 30.55 -25.50 -6.89
CA ALA A 386 29.96 -26.07 -8.10
C ALA A 386 29.05 -27.27 -7.82
N TYR A 387 29.53 -28.23 -7.02
CA TYR A 387 28.80 -29.43 -6.62
C TYR A 387 28.12 -29.29 -5.25
N SER A 388 28.17 -28.10 -4.65
CA SER A 388 27.44 -27.76 -3.43
C SER A 388 27.76 -28.67 -2.23
N SER A 389 29.00 -29.16 -2.05
CA SER A 389 29.35 -30.11 -0.97
C SER A 389 29.07 -29.55 0.42
N ASN A 390 28.15 -30.17 1.17
CA ASN A 390 27.84 -29.81 2.56
C ASN A 390 29.03 -30.11 3.48
N THR A 391 29.67 -31.26 3.34
CA THR A 391 30.76 -31.69 4.24
C THR A 391 31.99 -30.79 4.16
N PHE A 392 32.25 -30.20 2.98
CA PHE A 392 33.25 -29.13 2.83
C PHE A 392 32.94 -27.92 3.72
N PHE A 393 31.69 -27.44 3.66
CA PHE A 393 31.26 -26.24 4.38
C PHE A 393 31.02 -26.46 5.87
N TYR A 394 30.62 -27.66 6.30
CA TYR A 394 30.53 -28.03 7.71
C TYR A 394 31.89 -27.93 8.42
N GLN A 395 32.90 -28.63 7.88
CA GLN A 395 34.25 -28.63 8.44
C GLN A 395 34.86 -27.23 8.43
N MET A 396 34.64 -26.50 7.34
CA MET A 396 35.10 -25.12 7.19
C MET A 396 34.47 -24.18 8.22
N ALA A 397 33.15 -24.24 8.41
CA ALA A 397 32.46 -23.36 9.34
C ALA A 397 32.93 -23.56 10.78
N VAL A 398 33.08 -24.82 11.21
CA VAL A 398 33.61 -25.16 12.53
C VAL A 398 35.03 -24.63 12.73
N ASN A 399 35.89 -24.75 11.72
CA ASN A 399 37.26 -24.23 11.80
C ASN A 399 37.29 -22.69 11.83
N ILE A 400 36.43 -22.02 11.07
CA ILE A 400 36.39 -20.56 10.98
C ILE A 400 35.85 -19.92 12.27
N GLY A 401 34.71 -20.40 12.76
CA GLY A 401 33.97 -19.84 13.89
C GLY A 401 32.81 -18.91 13.47
N PRO A 402 31.73 -18.82 14.27
CA PRO A 402 30.51 -18.08 13.91
C PRO A 402 30.73 -16.58 13.78
N GLU A 403 31.60 -15.97 14.59
CA GLU A 403 31.84 -14.52 14.59
C GLU A 403 32.37 -14.03 13.25
N VAL A 404 33.28 -14.80 12.64
CA VAL A 404 33.88 -14.45 11.35
C VAL A 404 32.87 -14.64 10.22
N ILE A 405 32.01 -15.67 10.29
CA ILE A 405 30.92 -15.88 9.32
C ILE A 405 29.89 -14.74 9.43
N SER A 406 29.44 -14.40 10.65
CA SER A 406 28.51 -13.29 10.88
C SER A 406 29.08 -11.95 10.41
N LYS A 407 30.37 -11.70 10.70
CA LYS A 407 31.06 -10.48 10.22
C LYS A 407 31.00 -10.37 8.70
N TRP A 408 31.43 -11.41 7.99
CA TRP A 408 31.47 -11.36 6.53
C TRP A 408 30.09 -11.43 5.88
N GLY A 409 29.11 -12.08 6.51
CA GLY A 409 27.71 -12.01 6.08
C GLY A 409 27.17 -10.58 6.11
N ARG A 410 27.45 -9.83 7.20
CA ARG A 410 27.13 -8.41 7.30
C ARG A 410 27.88 -7.57 6.27
N GLU A 411 29.18 -7.77 6.13
CA GLU A 411 29.96 -7.03 5.12
C GLU A 411 29.49 -7.28 3.68
N LEU A 412 28.87 -8.43 3.40
CA LEU A 412 28.27 -8.73 2.11
C LEU A 412 26.85 -8.16 1.94
N GLY A 413 26.23 -7.61 2.99
CA GLY A 413 24.93 -6.93 2.91
C GLY A 413 23.77 -7.63 3.61
N ILE A 414 24.02 -8.62 4.46
CA ILE A 414 22.98 -9.34 5.20
C ILE A 414 22.84 -8.78 6.62
N GLY A 415 21.61 -8.65 7.13
CA GLY A 415 21.38 -8.40 8.55
C GLY A 415 21.76 -6.99 9.01
N GLY A 416 21.18 -5.98 8.35
CA GLY A 416 21.27 -4.57 8.75
C GLY A 416 22.33 -3.72 8.04
N SER A 417 23.02 -4.28 7.04
CA SER A 417 24.11 -3.58 6.33
C SER A 417 23.67 -2.82 5.07
N ILE A 418 22.39 -2.96 4.71
CA ILE A 418 21.71 -2.16 3.68
C ILE A 418 20.73 -1.20 4.38
N ASP A 419 20.49 -0.03 3.81
CA ASP A 419 19.51 0.92 4.35
C ASP A 419 18.14 0.69 3.71
N LEU A 420 17.25 -0.04 4.40
CA LEU A 420 15.89 -0.30 3.90
C LEU A 420 15.05 0.97 3.75
N LYS A 421 15.40 2.08 4.45
CA LYS A 421 14.69 3.35 4.30
C LYS A 421 14.81 3.90 2.88
N LEU A 422 15.88 3.55 2.15
CA LEU A 422 16.06 3.95 0.76
C LEU A 422 15.04 3.31 -0.19
N LEU A 423 14.46 2.17 0.17
CA LEU A 423 13.41 1.55 -0.63
C LEU A 423 12.11 2.35 -0.55
N GLY A 424 11.87 3.03 0.57
CA GLY A 424 10.59 3.67 0.82
C GLY A 424 9.43 2.68 0.91
N ILE A 425 9.68 1.45 1.35
CA ILE A 425 8.65 0.45 1.63
C ILE A 425 9.06 -0.34 2.87
N ASP A 426 8.09 -0.78 3.67
CA ASP A 426 8.36 -1.50 4.90
C ASP A 426 8.96 -2.88 4.63
N GLY A 427 9.93 -3.27 5.46
CA GLY A 427 10.63 -4.53 5.33
C GLY A 427 11.46 -4.86 6.55
N ASN A 428 11.84 -6.14 6.66
CA ASN A 428 12.68 -6.62 7.74
C ASN A 428 14.05 -7.03 7.20
N HIS A 429 15.07 -6.91 8.05
CA HIS A 429 16.37 -7.49 7.79
C HIS A 429 16.38 -8.99 8.07
N GLY A 430 17.27 -9.71 7.40
CA GLY A 430 17.66 -11.05 7.82
C GLY A 430 18.44 -11.04 9.14
N GLN A 431 18.87 -12.22 9.57
CA GLN A 431 19.68 -12.39 10.77
C GLN A 431 20.80 -13.41 10.55
N ILE A 432 21.99 -13.08 11.07
CA ILE A 432 23.14 -13.99 11.15
C ILE A 432 23.71 -13.89 12.57
N PRO A 433 23.05 -14.51 13.56
CA PRO A 433 23.38 -14.29 14.97
C PRO A 433 24.77 -14.85 15.31
N THR A 434 25.47 -14.15 16.19
CA THR A 434 26.65 -14.66 16.90
C THR A 434 26.21 -15.48 18.12
N PRO A 435 27.12 -16.23 18.78
CA PRO A 435 26.81 -16.93 20.04
C PRO A 435 26.16 -16.04 21.10
N LYS A 436 26.74 -14.85 21.32
CA LYS A 436 26.19 -13.86 22.25
C LYS A 436 24.77 -13.43 21.87
N GLN A 437 24.52 -13.17 20.58
CA GLN A 437 23.20 -12.77 20.10
C GLN A 437 22.18 -13.91 20.23
N LYS A 438 22.58 -15.16 20.01
CA LYS A 438 21.71 -16.32 20.24
C LYS A 438 21.27 -16.38 21.70
N GLU A 439 22.21 -16.24 22.63
CA GLU A 439 21.94 -16.27 24.07
C GLU A 439 21.02 -15.12 24.48
N GLU A 440 21.22 -13.92 23.96
CA GLU A 440 20.35 -12.75 24.21
C GLU A 440 18.94 -12.92 23.64
N ILE A 441 18.79 -13.50 22.44
CA ILE A 441 17.49 -13.60 21.75
C ILE A 441 16.68 -14.80 22.27
N TYR A 442 17.34 -15.94 22.51
CA TYR A 442 16.68 -17.22 22.79
C TYR A 442 16.91 -17.75 24.21
N GLY A 443 17.83 -17.18 24.98
CA GLY A 443 18.18 -17.69 26.32
C GLY A 443 18.90 -19.05 26.29
N GLU A 444 19.43 -19.44 25.13
CA GLU A 444 20.09 -20.74 24.90
C GLU A 444 21.57 -20.58 24.56
N PRO A 445 22.44 -21.47 25.08
CA PRO A 445 23.85 -21.45 24.73
C PRO A 445 24.08 -21.85 23.26
N TRP A 446 25.25 -21.51 22.73
CA TRP A 446 25.66 -21.94 21.40
C TRP A 446 26.09 -23.41 21.39
N HIS A 447 25.52 -24.18 20.47
CA HIS A 447 25.79 -25.61 20.30
C HIS A 447 26.62 -25.87 19.03
N ILE A 448 27.27 -27.03 18.97
CA ILE A 448 28.08 -27.43 17.81
C ILE A 448 27.24 -27.52 16.53
N ALA A 449 25.97 -27.93 16.64
CA ALA A 449 25.05 -28.00 15.49
C ALA A 449 24.74 -26.61 14.91
N ASP A 450 24.78 -25.55 15.73
CA ASP A 450 24.49 -24.18 15.26
C ASP A 450 25.54 -23.71 14.26
N ILE A 451 26.83 -23.95 14.54
CA ILE A 451 27.91 -23.55 13.61
C ILE A 451 27.93 -24.44 12.34
N VAL A 452 27.61 -25.72 12.48
CA VAL A 452 27.56 -26.64 11.33
C VAL A 452 26.43 -26.25 10.37
N THR A 453 25.23 -26.00 10.88
CA THR A 453 24.07 -25.59 10.08
C THR A 453 24.22 -24.16 9.54
N MET A 454 24.78 -23.24 10.34
CA MET A 454 25.13 -21.89 9.89
C MET A 454 26.07 -21.91 8.68
N GLY A 455 27.05 -22.83 8.67
CA GLY A 455 28.01 -22.98 7.57
C GLY A 455 27.38 -23.22 6.19
N ILE A 456 26.18 -23.79 6.16
CA ILE A 456 25.40 -24.03 4.94
C ILE A 456 24.15 -23.16 4.83
N GLY A 457 23.98 -22.16 5.70
CA GLY A 457 22.84 -21.25 5.66
C GLY A 457 21.53 -21.82 6.19
N GLN A 458 21.59 -22.75 7.14
CA GLN A 458 20.42 -23.23 7.88
C GLN A 458 20.55 -22.90 9.38
N GLY A 459 19.61 -23.39 10.19
CA GLY A 459 19.53 -23.06 11.61
C GLY A 459 19.01 -21.64 11.80
N LEU A 460 19.76 -20.82 12.52
CA LEU A 460 19.34 -19.47 12.90
C LEU A 460 19.56 -18.41 11.80
N VAL A 461 20.21 -18.77 10.69
CA VAL A 461 20.50 -17.84 9.59
C VAL A 461 19.23 -17.57 8.80
N LEU A 462 18.81 -16.31 8.72
CA LEU A 462 17.76 -15.85 7.80
C LEU A 462 18.32 -14.75 6.90
N VAL A 463 17.94 -14.76 5.63
CA VAL A 463 18.37 -13.76 4.64
C VAL A 463 17.16 -13.41 3.77
N THR A 464 16.95 -12.13 3.50
CA THR A 464 15.89 -11.74 2.56
C THR A 464 16.33 -11.95 1.11
N PRO A 465 15.40 -12.17 0.16
CA PRO A 465 15.75 -12.17 -1.26
C PRO A 465 16.47 -10.89 -1.69
N LEU A 466 16.07 -9.73 -1.16
CA LEU A 466 16.78 -8.47 -1.40
C LEU A 466 18.24 -8.53 -0.92
N GLU A 467 18.47 -8.89 0.34
CA GLU A 467 19.82 -9.00 0.92
C GLU A 467 20.67 -10.03 0.16
N SER A 468 20.06 -11.15 -0.27
CA SER A 468 20.71 -12.17 -1.10
C SER A 468 21.17 -11.60 -2.45
N SER A 469 20.35 -10.75 -3.08
CA SER A 469 20.71 -10.09 -4.33
C SER A 469 21.88 -9.10 -4.15
N VAL A 470 21.95 -8.41 -3.02
CA VAL A 470 23.06 -7.50 -2.66
C VAL A 470 24.34 -8.29 -2.36
N MET A 471 24.22 -9.41 -1.65
CA MET A 471 25.34 -10.31 -1.35
C MET A 471 26.00 -10.86 -2.61
N VAL A 472 25.21 -11.37 -3.55
CA VAL A 472 25.77 -11.84 -4.83
C VAL A 472 26.28 -10.69 -5.70
N SER A 473 25.64 -9.50 -5.65
CA SER A 473 26.12 -8.30 -6.35
C SER A 473 27.50 -7.86 -5.88
N THR A 474 27.73 -7.89 -4.57
CA THR A 474 29.02 -7.52 -3.94
C THR A 474 30.15 -8.44 -4.42
N ILE A 475 29.87 -9.72 -4.61
CA ILE A 475 30.85 -10.68 -5.16
C ILE A 475 31.05 -10.42 -6.66
N ALA A 476 29.96 -10.19 -7.40
CA ALA A 476 29.98 -10.03 -8.85
C ALA A 476 30.75 -8.77 -9.29
N ASN A 477 30.56 -7.64 -8.60
CA ASN A 477 31.08 -6.33 -8.99
C ASN A 477 32.48 -6.00 -8.47
N GLY A 478 33.19 -6.96 -7.88
CA GLY A 478 34.55 -6.74 -7.40
C GLY A 478 34.67 -6.25 -5.95
N GLY A 479 33.66 -6.50 -5.11
CA GLY A 479 33.74 -6.23 -3.66
C GLY A 479 33.17 -4.88 -3.23
N TYR A 480 32.22 -4.34 -4.00
CA TYR A 480 31.51 -3.10 -3.65
C TYR A 480 30.07 -3.44 -3.24
N ARG A 481 29.72 -3.21 -1.98
CA ARG A 481 28.35 -3.40 -1.49
C ARG A 481 27.47 -2.25 -1.98
N VAL A 482 26.49 -2.57 -2.83
CA VAL A 482 25.52 -1.59 -3.33
C VAL A 482 24.42 -1.31 -2.32
N GLN A 483 23.82 -0.13 -2.38
CA GLN A 483 22.64 0.24 -1.59
C GLN A 483 21.39 0.16 -2.47
N PRO A 484 20.48 -0.80 -2.21
CA PRO A 484 19.29 -1.00 -3.04
C PRO A 484 18.32 0.18 -2.91
N HIS A 485 17.77 0.64 -4.03
CA HIS A 485 16.83 1.77 -4.07
C HIS A 485 15.82 1.66 -5.21
N LEU A 486 14.63 2.23 -4.98
CA LEU A 486 13.50 2.18 -5.92
C LEU A 486 13.29 3.49 -6.69
N LEU A 487 13.58 4.65 -6.10
CA LEU A 487 13.39 5.93 -6.78
C LEU A 487 14.61 6.24 -7.66
N ALA A 488 14.38 6.53 -8.94
CA ALA A 488 15.46 6.88 -9.87
C ALA A 488 16.18 8.17 -9.46
N SER A 489 15.51 9.07 -8.72
CA SER A 489 16.12 10.29 -8.16
C SER A 489 17.19 10.01 -7.10
N GLN A 490 17.17 8.82 -6.49
CA GLN A 490 18.17 8.44 -5.49
C GLN A 490 19.47 7.94 -6.15
N THR A 491 19.44 7.50 -7.41
CA THR A 491 20.59 6.90 -8.08
C THR A 491 21.76 7.88 -8.18
N GLY A 492 22.93 7.48 -7.65
CA GLY A 492 24.15 8.29 -7.67
C GLY A 492 24.24 9.33 -6.56
N THR A 493 23.24 9.43 -5.68
CA THR A 493 23.31 10.25 -4.47
C THR A 493 24.31 9.65 -3.47
N ALA A 494 24.76 10.45 -2.49
CA ALA A 494 25.66 9.99 -1.43
C ALA A 494 25.10 8.77 -0.67
N ALA A 495 23.78 8.72 -0.45
CA ALA A 495 23.12 7.62 0.25
C ALA A 495 23.12 6.29 -0.55
N THR A 496 23.13 6.36 -1.88
CA THR A 496 23.15 5.16 -2.75
C THR A 496 24.54 4.75 -3.22
N LYS A 497 25.58 5.47 -2.79
CA LYS A 497 26.95 5.18 -3.21
C LYS A 497 27.40 3.82 -2.68
N SER A 498 27.98 2.99 -3.56
CA SER A 498 28.49 1.68 -3.19
C SER A 498 29.64 1.77 -2.18
N ILE A 499 29.68 0.83 -1.23
CA ILE A 499 30.65 0.78 -0.12
C ILE A 499 31.68 -0.31 -0.39
N LYS A 500 32.97 0.00 -0.35
CA LYS A 500 34.04 -1.00 -0.53
C LYS A 500 34.15 -1.88 0.72
N THR A 501 34.05 -3.20 0.58
CA THR A 501 33.95 -4.16 1.70
C THR A 501 35.30 -4.67 2.22
N GLY A 502 36.41 -4.33 1.56
CA GLY A 502 37.75 -4.79 1.93
C GLY A 502 38.07 -6.23 1.51
N LEU A 503 37.23 -6.86 0.68
CA LEU A 503 37.51 -8.18 0.11
C LEU A 503 38.82 -8.19 -0.68
N LYS A 504 39.63 -9.23 -0.46
CA LYS A 504 40.86 -9.47 -1.21
C LYS A 504 40.51 -9.85 -2.65
N PRO A 505 41.24 -9.36 -3.67
CA PRO A 505 41.00 -9.74 -5.07
C PRO A 505 41.04 -11.26 -5.30
N SER A 506 41.94 -11.97 -4.61
CA SER A 506 42.02 -13.43 -4.69
C SER A 506 40.78 -14.14 -4.14
N THR A 507 40.15 -13.61 -3.08
CA THR A 507 38.87 -14.12 -2.55
C THR A 507 37.76 -13.92 -3.56
N ILE A 508 37.63 -12.70 -4.09
CA ILE A 508 36.61 -12.37 -5.10
C ILE A 508 36.73 -13.31 -6.29
N ASN A 509 37.93 -13.45 -6.86
CA ASN A 509 38.16 -14.31 -8.02
C ASN A 509 37.82 -15.77 -7.71
N THR A 510 38.22 -16.30 -6.55
CA THR A 510 37.96 -17.70 -6.16
C THR A 510 36.46 -17.98 -6.06
N VAL A 511 35.72 -17.11 -5.37
CA VAL A 511 34.27 -17.29 -5.16
C VAL A 511 33.51 -17.05 -6.46
N ARG A 512 33.87 -16.02 -7.24
CA ARG A 512 33.25 -15.71 -8.52
C ARG A 512 33.43 -16.84 -9.53
N GLU A 513 34.63 -17.40 -9.67
CA GLU A 513 34.87 -18.57 -10.53
C GLU A 513 34.14 -19.82 -10.04
N GLY A 514 34.02 -20.00 -8.72
CA GLY A 514 33.19 -21.07 -8.16
C GLY A 514 31.71 -20.93 -8.51
N LEU A 515 31.15 -19.73 -8.42
CA LEU A 515 29.77 -19.43 -8.84
C LEU A 515 29.56 -19.60 -10.35
N ILE A 516 30.56 -19.25 -11.16
CA ILE A 516 30.51 -19.53 -12.60
C ILE A 516 30.56 -21.04 -12.86
N ASP A 517 31.38 -21.80 -12.11
CA ASP A 517 31.46 -23.26 -12.25
C ASP A 517 30.16 -23.98 -11.86
N VAL A 518 29.37 -23.43 -10.95
CA VAL A 518 28.00 -23.93 -10.66
C VAL A 518 27.15 -23.97 -11.92
N VAL A 519 27.20 -22.92 -12.74
CA VAL A 519 26.41 -22.81 -13.98
C VAL A 519 27.12 -23.53 -15.14
N ARG A 520 28.45 -23.53 -15.17
CA ARG A 520 29.22 -24.15 -16.26
C ARG A 520 29.16 -25.69 -16.22
N LYS A 521 29.34 -26.28 -15.03
CA LYS A 521 29.47 -27.74 -14.85
C LYS A 521 28.71 -28.32 -13.65
N GLY A 522 28.24 -27.48 -12.74
CA GLY A 522 27.67 -27.88 -11.45
C GLY A 522 26.14 -27.95 -11.40
N THR A 523 25.59 -27.70 -10.21
CA THR A 523 24.15 -27.83 -9.93
C THR A 523 23.26 -26.85 -10.70
N GLY A 524 23.82 -25.77 -11.25
CA GLY A 524 23.14 -24.75 -12.04
C GLY A 524 23.22 -24.96 -13.55
N ARG A 525 23.77 -26.08 -14.04
CA ARG A 525 24.08 -26.32 -15.47
C ARG A 525 22.92 -26.06 -16.43
N ARG A 526 21.67 -26.23 -15.99
CA ARG A 526 20.48 -25.97 -16.81
C ARG A 526 20.35 -24.52 -17.29
N LEU A 527 21.00 -23.56 -16.61
CA LEU A 527 21.03 -22.17 -17.06
C LEU A 527 22.04 -21.90 -18.17
N ASN A 528 22.93 -22.85 -18.47
CA ASN A 528 23.91 -22.75 -19.54
C ASN A 528 23.43 -23.47 -20.81
N ASP A 529 22.28 -23.05 -21.34
CA ASP A 529 21.65 -23.60 -22.55
C ASP A 529 21.97 -22.81 -23.82
N GLY A 530 22.77 -21.75 -23.71
CA GLY A 530 23.18 -20.88 -24.81
C GLY A 530 22.21 -19.72 -25.11
N THR A 531 21.08 -19.62 -24.41
CA THR A 531 20.09 -18.55 -24.64
C THR A 531 20.41 -17.25 -23.89
N ILE A 532 21.24 -17.33 -22.84
CA ILE A 532 21.75 -16.18 -22.09
C ILE A 532 23.28 -16.21 -22.07
N PRO A 533 23.95 -15.05 -21.91
CA PRO A 533 25.38 -15.01 -21.64
C PRO A 533 25.73 -15.90 -20.45
N LEU A 534 26.93 -16.51 -20.49
CA LEU A 534 27.42 -17.31 -19.37
C LEU A 534 27.27 -16.50 -18.07
N SER A 535 26.59 -17.09 -17.08
CA SER A 535 26.28 -16.48 -15.80
C SER A 535 27.04 -17.19 -14.67
N GLY A 536 27.05 -16.56 -13.50
CA GLY A 536 27.41 -17.21 -12.24
C GLY A 536 26.18 -17.36 -11.35
N GLY A 537 26.16 -18.36 -10.49
CA GLY A 537 25.08 -18.50 -9.52
C GLY A 537 25.24 -19.63 -8.53
N LYS A 538 24.23 -19.82 -7.69
CA LYS A 538 24.18 -20.88 -6.68
C LYS A 538 22.73 -21.30 -6.45
N THR A 539 22.48 -22.60 -6.59
CA THR A 539 21.21 -23.20 -6.16
C THR A 539 21.21 -23.43 -4.65
N GLY A 540 20.04 -23.35 -4.04
CA GLY A 540 19.78 -23.76 -2.67
C GLY A 540 18.49 -24.54 -2.55
N THR A 541 18.50 -25.50 -1.64
CA THR A 541 17.34 -26.26 -1.20
C THR A 541 17.35 -26.19 0.33
N VAL A 542 16.20 -25.91 0.91
CA VAL A 542 16.03 -25.76 2.36
C VAL A 542 15.00 -26.78 2.79
N GLU A 543 15.44 -27.71 3.61
CA GLU A 543 14.60 -28.81 4.11
C GLU A 543 13.60 -28.27 5.12
N LEU A 544 12.32 -28.60 4.93
CA LEU A 544 11.25 -28.27 5.87
C LEU A 544 10.62 -29.57 6.39
N PRO A 545 10.61 -29.82 7.71
CA PRO A 545 9.98 -31.00 8.27
C PRO A 545 8.49 -31.09 7.88
N GLY A 546 8.12 -32.17 7.19
CA GLY A 546 6.73 -32.45 6.82
C GLY A 546 6.15 -31.60 5.68
N GLN A 547 6.98 -30.83 4.96
CA GLN A 547 6.57 -30.00 3.81
C GLN A 547 7.56 -30.17 2.66
N ALA A 548 7.19 -29.70 1.46
CA ALA A 548 8.15 -29.63 0.38
C ALA A 548 9.23 -28.57 0.69
N ASP A 549 10.45 -28.83 0.22
CA ASP A 549 11.59 -27.93 0.46
C ASP A 549 11.37 -26.55 -0.16
N ASN A 550 11.99 -25.51 0.42
CA ASN A 550 12.05 -24.22 -0.24
C ASN A 550 13.15 -24.21 -1.31
N ALA A 551 12.80 -23.72 -2.49
CA ALA A 551 13.72 -23.58 -3.61
C ALA A 551 14.35 -22.18 -3.60
N MET A 552 15.68 -22.13 -3.54
CA MET A 552 16.45 -20.89 -3.54
C MET A 552 17.38 -20.83 -4.76
N TYR A 553 17.60 -19.63 -5.29
CA TYR A 553 18.63 -19.38 -6.30
C TYR A 553 19.17 -17.96 -6.18
N ILE A 554 20.49 -17.80 -6.32
CA ILE A 554 21.14 -16.50 -6.51
C ILE A 554 22.00 -16.55 -7.78
N GLY A 555 22.16 -15.43 -8.46
CA GLY A 555 23.04 -15.38 -9.63
C GLY A 555 23.34 -13.98 -10.14
N PHE A 556 24.23 -13.91 -11.11
CA PHE A 556 24.59 -12.68 -11.82
C PHE A 556 24.99 -12.99 -13.26
N ALA A 557 24.73 -12.04 -14.15
CA ALA A 557 25.07 -12.15 -15.56
C ALA A 557 25.38 -10.77 -16.16
N PRO A 558 26.22 -10.70 -17.22
CA PRO A 558 27.16 -11.74 -17.68
C PRO A 558 28.28 -12.03 -16.67
N ALA A 559 28.94 -13.19 -16.79
CA ALA A 559 29.99 -13.62 -15.86
C ALA A 559 31.24 -12.72 -15.88
N ASN A 560 31.60 -12.18 -17.05
CA ASN A 560 32.80 -11.36 -17.25
C ASN A 560 32.59 -9.89 -16.83
N ASN A 561 31.43 -9.32 -17.12
CA ASN A 561 31.05 -7.95 -16.78
C ASN A 561 29.62 -7.96 -16.25
N PRO A 562 29.38 -8.19 -14.95
CA PRO A 562 28.03 -8.34 -14.41
C PRO A 562 27.20 -7.05 -14.55
N GLU A 563 26.00 -7.20 -15.06
CA GLU A 563 25.05 -6.10 -15.34
C GLU A 563 23.73 -6.26 -14.61
N ILE A 564 23.39 -7.49 -14.24
CA ILE A 564 22.21 -7.86 -13.47
C ILE A 564 22.56 -8.97 -12.49
N ALA A 565 22.05 -8.85 -11.27
CA ALA A 565 22.12 -9.86 -10.23
C ALA A 565 20.72 -10.19 -9.72
N VAL A 566 20.47 -11.45 -9.40
CA VAL A 566 19.15 -11.97 -9.03
C VAL A 566 19.20 -12.81 -7.77
N ALA A 567 18.09 -12.81 -7.03
CA ALA A 567 17.83 -13.72 -5.93
C ALA A 567 16.37 -14.13 -5.91
N ILE A 568 16.13 -15.43 -5.77
CA ILE A 568 14.81 -16.05 -5.86
C ILE A 568 14.62 -16.97 -4.67
N ALA A 569 13.45 -16.86 -4.03
CA ALA A 569 12.96 -17.75 -3.01
C ALA A 569 11.56 -18.23 -3.38
N VAL A 570 11.33 -19.53 -3.38
CA VAL A 570 10.01 -20.13 -3.60
C VAL A 570 9.71 -21.08 -2.45
N GLU A 571 8.70 -20.73 -1.65
CA GLU A 571 8.20 -21.56 -0.56
C GLU A 571 7.61 -22.85 -1.16
N GLU A 572 7.98 -24.01 -0.58
CA GLU A 572 7.55 -25.32 -1.09
C GLU A 572 7.83 -25.54 -2.59
N GLY A 573 8.87 -24.87 -3.11
CA GLY A 573 9.28 -24.95 -4.51
C GLY A 573 10.09 -26.20 -4.86
N GLY A 574 10.37 -27.07 -3.89
CA GLY A 574 11.24 -28.23 -4.02
C GLY A 574 12.71 -27.82 -4.20
N TYR A 575 13.36 -28.37 -5.22
CA TYR A 575 14.78 -28.12 -5.46
C TYR A 575 15.04 -26.76 -6.11
N GLY A 576 16.10 -26.06 -5.68
CA GLY A 576 16.51 -24.77 -6.26
C GLY A 576 16.69 -24.77 -7.78
N SER A 577 17.20 -25.86 -8.36
CA SER A 577 17.38 -26.02 -9.82
C SER A 577 16.09 -26.22 -10.61
N VAL A 578 14.98 -26.53 -9.93
CA VAL A 578 13.66 -26.81 -10.51
C VAL A 578 12.68 -25.67 -10.22
N GLY A 579 12.61 -25.24 -8.95
CA GLY A 579 11.66 -24.22 -8.52
C GLY A 579 12.11 -22.78 -8.77
N ALA A 580 13.39 -22.48 -8.51
CA ALA A 580 13.91 -21.11 -8.47
C ALA A 580 14.77 -20.72 -9.69
N ALA A 581 15.65 -21.60 -10.16
CA ALA A 581 16.53 -21.32 -11.30
C ALA A 581 15.77 -20.97 -12.60
N PRO A 582 14.63 -21.60 -12.94
CA PRO A 582 13.85 -21.18 -14.12
C PRO A 582 13.30 -19.74 -14.02
N ILE A 583 13.00 -19.26 -12.81
CA ILE A 583 12.58 -17.87 -12.58
C ILE A 583 13.75 -16.92 -12.85
N ALA A 584 14.95 -17.24 -12.36
CA ALA A 584 16.17 -16.50 -12.72
C ALA A 584 16.39 -16.47 -14.24
N LYS A 585 16.19 -17.61 -14.92
CA LYS A 585 16.32 -17.68 -16.38
C LYS A 585 15.37 -16.69 -17.07
N ALA A 586 14.09 -16.70 -16.70
CA ALA A 586 13.10 -15.81 -17.29
C ALA A 586 13.45 -14.31 -17.09
N ILE A 587 14.03 -13.96 -15.93
CA ILE A 587 14.53 -12.62 -15.65
C ILE A 587 15.72 -12.27 -16.55
N PHE A 588 16.70 -13.18 -16.69
CA PHE A 588 17.85 -12.95 -17.58
C PHE A 588 17.43 -12.87 -19.04
N ASP A 589 16.55 -13.76 -19.51
CA ASP A 589 16.00 -13.73 -20.87
C ASP A 589 15.34 -12.35 -21.14
N ALA A 590 14.50 -11.86 -20.23
CA ALA A 590 13.85 -10.55 -20.36
C ALA A 590 14.84 -9.37 -20.33
N TYR A 591 15.92 -9.47 -19.55
CA TYR A 591 16.96 -8.45 -19.50
C TYR A 591 17.76 -8.39 -20.81
N PHE A 592 18.19 -9.54 -21.34
CA PHE A 592 19.05 -9.61 -22.53
C PHE A 592 18.28 -9.56 -23.86
N ALA A 593 16.99 -9.88 -23.89
CA ALA A 593 16.16 -9.70 -25.09
C ALA A 593 16.01 -8.21 -25.51
N ASN A 594 16.22 -7.29 -24.57
CA ASN A 594 16.08 -5.85 -24.77
C ASN A 594 17.42 -5.14 -25.06
N LYS A 595 18.48 -5.88 -25.42
CA LYS A 595 19.82 -5.35 -25.65
C LYS A 595 20.30 -5.50 -27.09
#